data_AF-A0A2E3WY68-F1
#
_entry.id   AF-A0A2E3WY68-F1
#
_cell.length_a   1.000
_cell.length_b   1.000
_cell.length_c   1.000
_cell.angle_alpha   90.00
_cell.angle_beta   90.00
_cell.angle_gamma   90.00
#
_symmetry.space_group_name_H-M   'P 1'
#
loop_
_entity.id
_entity.type
_entity.pdbx_description
1 polymer ?
#
loop_
_entity_poly.entity_id
_entity_poly.type
_entity_poly.pdbx_seq_one_letter_code
_entity_poly.pdbx_strand_id
1 'polypeptide(L)' 'MEYKPLTPEVIDQYFPYFVFLYGALVTIVLNVPRLVELAEERLSTDLLKQMQGHRYLAVTCLCLGFFWSLQNIWYY' A
#
# COMPACT_ATOMS: atom_id res chain seq x y z
N MET A 1 29.61 12.73 -5.66
CA MET A 1 28.23 12.19 -5.70
C MET A 1 27.36 13.31 -6.23
N GLU A 2 26.94 13.21 -7.49
CA GLU A 2 26.06 14.19 -8.12
C GLU A 2 24.70 14.14 -7.43
N TYR A 3 24.29 15.24 -6.81
CA TYR A 3 22.99 15.34 -6.15
C TYR A 3 21.94 15.50 -7.25
N LYS A 4 21.37 14.38 -7.72
CA LYS A 4 20.24 14.41 -8.64
C LYS A 4 19.05 14.97 -7.85
N PRO A 5 18.54 16.16 -8.17
CA PRO A 5 17.41 16.72 -7.44
C PRO A 5 16.24 15.74 -7.58
N LEU A 6 15.52 15.52 -6.47
CA LEU A 6 14.29 14.74 -6.46
C LEU A 6 13.24 15.53 -7.26
N THR A 7 13.31 15.44 -8.59
CA THR A 7 12.34 16.11 -9.45
C THR A 7 10.99 15.43 -9.27
N PRO A 8 9.86 16.18 -9.32
CA PRO A 8 8.52 15.62 -9.18
C PRO A 8 8.28 14.42 -10.11
N GLU A 9 8.87 14.44 -11.30
CA GLU A 9 8.82 13.38 -12.31
C GLU A 9 9.33 12.03 -11.79
N VAL A 10 10.41 12.04 -11.00
CA VAL A 10 10.98 10.81 -10.42
C VAL A 10 10.04 10.26 -9.36
N ILE A 11 9.42 11.15 -8.57
CA ILE A 11 8.46 10.75 -7.53
C ILE A 11 7.23 10.14 -8.18
N ASP A 12 6.66 10.76 -9.21
CA ASP A 12 5.47 10.28 -9.91
C ASP A 12 5.69 8.90 -10.54
N GLN A 13 6.91 8.60 -10.98
CA GLN A 13 7.25 7.27 -11.50
C GLN A 13 7.18 6.19 -10.41
N TYR A 14 7.69 6.48 -9.20
CA TYR A 14 7.77 5.48 -8.12
C TYR A 14 6.51 5.43 -7.24
N PHE A 15 5.78 6.54 -7.13
CA PHE A 15 4.60 6.70 -6.30
C PHE A 15 3.54 5.59 -6.48
N PRO A 16 3.12 5.21 -7.70
CA PRO A 16 2.10 4.17 -7.88
C PRO A 16 2.55 2.81 -7.31
N TYR A 17 3.85 2.47 -7.38
CA TYR A 17 4.36 1.22 -6.80
C TYR A 17 4.30 1.24 -5.27
N PHE A 18 4.57 2.38 -4.64
CA PHE A 18 4.43 2.51 -3.18
C PHE A 18 2.97 2.41 -2.73
N VAL A 19 2.05 3.06 -3.46
CA VAL A 19 0.62 2.98 -3.21
C VAL A 19 0.12 1.54 -3.37
N PHE A 20 0.55 0.86 -4.43
CA PHE A 20 0.24 -0.54 -4.67
C PHE A 20 0.75 -1.44 -3.55
N LEU A 21 2.03 -1.29 -3.16
CA LEU A 21 2.65 -2.10 -2.12
C LEU A 21 1.96 -1.91 -0.77
N TYR A 22 1.62 -0.66 -0.41
CA TYR A 22 0.87 -0.37 0.81
C TYR A 22 -0.51 -1.03 0.79
N GLY A 23 -1.25 -0.87 -0.31
CA GLY A 23 -2.56 -1.51 -0.49
C GLY A 23 -2.47 -3.03 -0.40
N ALA A 24 -1.47 -3.63 -1.05
CA ALA A 24 -1.18 -5.06 -1.00
C ALA A 24 -0.89 -5.55 0.42
N LEU A 25 0.03 -4.92 1.13
CA LEU A 25 0.40 -5.32 2.49
C LEU A 25 -0.78 -5.23 3.44
N VAL A 26 -1.50 -4.11 3.46
CA VAL A 26 -2.65 -3.93 4.36
C VAL A 26 -3.78 -4.90 4.01
N THR A 27 -4.03 -5.14 2.71
CA THR A 27 -5.04 -6.10 2.27
C THR A 27 -4.67 -7.53 2.66
N ILE A 28 -3.40 -7.92 2.51
CA ILE A 28 -2.90 -9.26 2.92
C ILE A 28 -3.06 -9.42 4.43
N VAL A 29 -2.62 -8.45 5.22
CA VAL A 29 -2.72 -8.52 6.69
C VAL A 29 -4.17 -8.66 7.15
N LEU A 30 -5.12 -8.00 6.49
CA LEU A 30 -6.55 -8.05 6.85
C LEU A 30 -7.30 -9.27 6.29
N ASN A 31 -6.84 -9.90 5.19
CA ASN A 31 -7.49 -11.08 4.61
C ASN A 31 -6.85 -12.41 5.02
N VAL A 32 -5.60 -12.41 5.50
CA VAL A 32 -4.94 -13.64 5.93
C VAL A 32 -5.30 -13.91 7.41
N PRO A 33 -6.09 -14.96 7.71
CA PRO A 33 -6.60 -15.21 9.06
C PRO A 33 -5.47 -15.37 10.10
N ARG A 34 -4.35 -16.00 9.72
CA ARG A 34 -3.17 -16.14 10.59
C ARG A 34 -2.51 -14.82 10.97
N LEU A 35 -2.55 -13.82 10.08
CA LEU A 35 -1.99 -12.49 10.39
C LEU A 35 -2.95 -11.67 11.24
N VAL A 36 -4.26 -11.86 11.06
CA VAL A 36 -5.30 -11.25 11.90
C VAL A 36 -5.22 -11.80 13.33
N GLU A 37 -5.07 -13.11 13.51
CA GLU A 37 -4.88 -13.73 14.83
C GLU A 37 -3.62 -13.19 15.52
N LEU A 38 -2.50 -13.08 14.79
CA LEU A 38 -1.25 -12.52 15.32
C LEU A 38 -1.41 -11.03 15.67
N ALA A 39 -2.19 -10.29 14.88
CA ALA A 39 -2.52 -8.89 15.16
C ALA A 39 -3.42 -8.76 16.38
N GLU A 40 -4.40 -9.65 16.58
CA GLU A 40 -5.22 -9.71 17.80
C GLU A 40 -4.41 -10.06 19.05
N GLU A 41 -3.40 -10.90 18.92
CA GLU A 41 -2.55 -11.30 20.04
C GLU A 41 -1.49 -10.23 20.40
N ARG A 42 -1.04 -9.43 19.43
CA ARG A 42 0.08 -8.48 19.60
C ARG A 42 -0.31 -7.01 19.59
N LEU A 43 -1.43 -6.63 18.97
CA LEU A 43 -1.87 -5.24 18.86
C LEU A 43 -3.01 -4.95 19.82
N SER A 44 -3.09 -3.69 20.26
CA SER A 44 -4.21 -3.20 21.03
C SER A 44 -5.49 -3.14 20.18
N THR A 45 -6.64 -3.35 20.84
CA THR A 45 -7.96 -3.39 20.20
C THR A 45 -8.28 -2.14 19.39
N ASP A 46 -7.77 -0.97 19.80
CA ASP A 46 -7.91 0.30 19.07
C ASP A 46 -7.15 0.30 17.73
N LEU A 47 -5.94 -0.26 17.68
CA LEU A 47 -5.16 -0.34 16.45
C LEU A 47 -5.80 -1.29 15.44
N LEU A 48 -6.35 -2.41 15.91
CA LEU A 48 -7.11 -3.32 15.06
C LEU A 48 -8.35 -2.65 14.46
N LYS A 49 -9.08 -1.89 15.26
CA LYS A 49 -10.27 -1.16 14.80
C LYS A 49 -9.90 -0.09 13.76
N GLN A 50 -8.77 0.61 13.94
CA GLN A 50 -8.22 1.52 12.93
C GLN A 50 -7.82 0.80 11.65
N MET A 51 -7.11 -0.33 11.75
CA MET A 51 -6.71 -1.13 10.58
C MET A 51 -7.92 -1.64 9.80
N GLN A 52 -8.98 -2.08 10.49
CA GLN A 52 -10.24 -2.46 9.85
C GLN A 52 -10.90 -1.28 9.13
N GLY A 53 -10.83 -0.06 9.70
CA GLY A 53 -11.28 1.16 9.03
C GLY A 53 -10.51 1.46 7.73
N HIS A 54 -9.23 1.08 7.68
CA HIS A 54 -8.39 1.26 6.49
C HIS A 54 -8.60 0.17 5.43
N ARG A 55 -9.46 -0.83 5.65
CA ARG A 55 -9.70 -1.92 4.69
C ARG A 55 -10.15 -1.41 3.33
N TYR A 56 -11.09 -0.48 3.30
CA TYR A 56 -11.59 0.11 2.05
C TYR A 56 -10.50 0.90 1.32
N LEU A 57 -9.71 1.67 2.07
CA LEU A 57 -8.59 2.42 1.55
C LEU A 57 -7.50 1.49 1.01
N ALA A 58 -7.20 0.38 1.70
CA ALA A 58 -6.22 -0.62 1.28
C ALA A 58 -6.61 -1.28 -0.05
N VAL A 59 -7.87 -1.68 -0.20
CA VAL A 59 -8.39 -2.24 -1.48
C VAL A 59 -8.35 -1.19 -2.58
N THR A 60 -8.71 0.06 -2.26
CA THR A 60 -8.66 1.17 -3.22
C THR A 60 -7.23 1.45 -3.69
N CYS A 61 -6.26 1.52 -2.76
CA CYS A 61 -4.84 1.67 -3.06
C CYS A 61 -4.28 0.46 -3.82
N LEU A 62 -4.76 -0.75 -3.53
CA LEU A 62 -4.36 -1.96 -4.24
C LEU A 62 -4.83 -1.92 -5.70
N CYS A 63 -6.12 -1.63 -5.94
CA CYS A 63 -6.65 -1.54 -7.29
C CYS A 63 -6.06 -0.35 -8.05
N LEU A 64 -6.11 0.86 -7.49
CA LEU A 64 -5.56 2.06 -8.14
C LEU A 64 -4.06 1.94 -8.35
N GLY A 65 -3.31 1.51 -7.35
CA GLY A 65 -1.87 1.28 -7.48
C GLY A 65 -1.55 0.23 -8.53
N PHE A 66 -2.32 -0.85 -8.61
CA PHE A 66 -2.15 -1.88 -9.65
C PHE A 66 -2.38 -1.31 -11.05
N PHE A 67 -3.52 -0.67 -11.29
CA PHE A 67 -3.84 -0.08 -12.58
C PHE A 67 -2.86 1.03 -12.97
N TRP A 68 -2.44 1.85 -12.01
CA TRP A 68 -1.52 2.95 -12.24
C TRP A 68 -0.09 2.48 -12.49
N SER A 69 0.39 1.47 -11.73
CA SER A 69 1.67 0.80 -12.01
C SER A 69 1.64 0.11 -13.38
N LEU A 70 0.53 -0.52 -13.76
CA LEU A 70 0.37 -1.14 -15.08
C LEU A 70 0.40 -0.08 -16.20
N GLN A 71 -0.26 1.07 -16.01
CA GLN A 71 -0.18 2.21 -16.92
C GLN A 71 1.24 2.74 -17.05
N ASN A 72 1.98 2.86 -15.93
CA ASN A 72 3.34 3.36 -15.91
C ASN A 72 4.31 2.45 -16.68
N ILE A 73 4.11 1.12 -16.61
CA ILE A 73 4.88 0.15 -17.42
C ILE A 73 4.53 0.23 -18.91
N TRP A 74 3.30 0.63 -19.25
CA TRP A 74 2.83 0.67 -20.64
C TRP A 74 3.18 1.99 -21.36
N TYR A 75 3.21 3.11 -20.64
CA TYR A 75 3.45 4.44 -21.22
C TYR A 75 4.93 4.89 -21.19
N TYR A 76 5.81 4.14 -20.53
CA TYR A 76 7.24 4.42 -20.39
C TYR A 76 8.07 3.30 -21.00
#